data_AF-A0A7Y1XMX2-F1
#
_entry.id   AF-A0A7Y1XMX2-F1
#
_cell.length_a   1.000
_cell.length_b   1.000
_cell.length_c   1.000
_cell.angle_alpha   90.00
_cell.angle_beta   90.00
_cell.angle_gamma   90.00
#
_symmetry.space_group_name_H-M   'P 1'
#
loop_
_entity.id
_entity.type
_entity.pdbx_description
1 polymer ?
#
loop_
_entity_poly.entity_id
_entity_poly.type
_entity_poly.pdbx_seq_one_letter_code
_entity_poly.pdbx_strand_id
1 'polypeptide(L)'
;SVVLTMANAGEDLDAVAAFHSGVQLPIMPNEGIKAKVLVCNGAADPFVSEESVVAFKEAMDKAGADYTYISYEGAQHAFTSKDADSLGQKFNLPLAYQEKADKASWEALQELLNETFQKEEKIDIN
;
A
#
# COMPACT_ATOMS: atom_id res chain seq x y z
N SER A 1 -3.77 -9.36 0.62
CA SER A 1 -3.69 -8.70 -0.71
C SER A 1 -2.92 -9.56 -1.70
N VAL A 2 -3.37 -9.61 -2.95
CA VAL A 2 -2.70 -10.36 -4.04
C VAL A 2 -1.32 -9.75 -4.33
N VAL A 3 -1.24 -8.44 -4.55
CA VAL A 3 0.02 -7.78 -4.93
C VAL A 3 1.09 -7.87 -3.84
N LEU A 4 0.70 -7.77 -2.55
CA LEU A 4 1.65 -7.93 -1.45
C LEU A 4 2.13 -9.39 -1.34
N THR A 5 1.26 -10.36 -1.59
CA THR A 5 1.65 -11.78 -1.60
C THR A 5 2.62 -12.08 -2.75
N MET A 6 2.42 -11.48 -3.93
CA MET A 6 3.34 -11.63 -5.06
C MET A 6 4.71 -11.02 -4.77
N ALA A 7 4.75 -9.81 -4.19
CA ALA A 7 6.02 -9.20 -3.77
C ALA A 7 6.74 -10.05 -2.73
N ASN A 8 6.02 -10.55 -1.73
CA ASN A 8 6.58 -11.41 -0.68
C ASN A 8 7.00 -12.80 -1.19
N ALA A 9 6.45 -13.25 -2.32
CA ALA A 9 6.88 -14.47 -3.00
C ALA A 9 8.15 -14.26 -3.85
N GLY A 10 8.64 -13.03 -3.97
CA GLY A 10 9.85 -12.70 -4.73
C GLY A 10 9.66 -12.72 -6.25
N GLU A 11 8.41 -12.56 -6.70
CA GLU A 11 8.07 -12.37 -8.12
C GLU A 11 8.86 -11.20 -8.72
N ASP A 12 9.14 -11.28 -10.01
CA ASP A 12 9.97 -10.30 -10.73
C ASP A 12 9.17 -9.01 -11.01
N LEU A 13 9.08 -8.16 -9.99
CA LEU A 13 8.35 -6.90 -9.98
C LEU A 13 9.26 -5.78 -9.46
N ASP A 14 9.29 -4.64 -10.16
CA ASP A 14 10.09 -3.48 -9.72
C ASP A 14 9.42 -2.73 -8.54
N ALA A 15 8.09 -2.63 -8.56
CA ALA A 15 7.31 -1.99 -7.50
C ALA A 15 5.89 -2.55 -7.39
N VAL A 16 5.31 -2.50 -6.19
CA VAL A 16 3.89 -2.80 -5.93
C VAL A 16 3.27 -1.72 -5.05
N ALA A 17 1.99 -1.45 -5.26
CA ALA A 17 1.19 -0.58 -4.42
C ALA A 17 -0.12 -1.26 -4.03
N ALA A 18 -0.44 -1.25 -2.73
CA ALA A 18 -1.67 -1.79 -2.18
C ALA A 18 -2.47 -0.68 -1.47
N PHE A 19 -3.78 -0.66 -1.68
CA PHE A 19 -4.70 0.31 -1.11
C PHE A 19 -5.73 -0.42 -0.25
N HIS A 20 -6.10 0.16 0.90
CA HIS A 20 -7.10 -0.38 1.84
C HIS A 20 -6.97 -1.90 1.99
N SER A 21 -5.74 -2.36 2.17
CA SER A 21 -5.36 -3.76 2.10
C SER A 21 -5.09 -4.33 3.48
N GLY A 22 -5.66 -5.51 3.74
CA GLY A 22 -5.19 -6.36 4.83
C GLY A 22 -3.72 -6.74 4.64
N VAL A 23 -2.95 -6.63 5.74
CA VAL A 23 -1.50 -6.90 5.79
C VAL A 23 -1.13 -8.19 6.50
N GLN A 24 -2.13 -8.93 6.98
CA GLN A 24 -1.97 -10.34 7.31
C GLN A 24 -2.06 -11.14 6.01
N LEU A 25 -0.95 -11.73 5.62
CA LEU A 25 -0.76 -12.31 4.28
C LEU A 25 -0.43 -13.80 4.38
N PRO A 26 -0.84 -14.61 3.39
CA PRO A 26 -0.48 -16.03 3.34
C PRO A 26 1.04 -16.23 3.24
N ILE A 27 1.73 -15.29 2.59
CA ILE A 27 3.18 -15.19 2.58
C ILE A 27 3.52 -13.85 3.23
N MET A 28 4.07 -13.89 4.44
CA MET A 28 4.54 -12.69 5.14
C MET A 28 5.85 -12.17 4.52
N PRO A 29 6.17 -10.87 4.71
CA PRO A 29 7.41 -10.30 4.25
C PRO A 29 8.64 -11.11 4.68
N ASN A 30 9.60 -11.24 3.78
CA ASN A 30 10.83 -12.00 3.97
C ASN A 30 11.91 -11.48 3.01
N GLU A 31 13.14 -11.97 3.17
CA GLU A 31 14.34 -11.56 2.42
C GLU A 31 14.25 -11.76 0.88
N GLY A 32 13.23 -12.48 0.39
CA GLY A 32 12.96 -12.67 -1.03
C GLY A 32 12.29 -11.47 -1.72
N ILE A 33 11.82 -10.46 -0.99
CA ILE A 33 11.22 -9.26 -1.57
C ILE A 33 12.27 -8.48 -2.37
N LYS A 34 11.96 -8.22 -3.65
CA LYS A 34 12.76 -7.38 -4.55
C LYS A 34 12.09 -6.05 -4.90
N ALA A 35 10.76 -6.06 -4.95
CA ALA A 35 9.95 -4.92 -5.33
C ALA A 35 10.00 -3.83 -4.26
N LYS A 36 9.97 -2.56 -4.68
CA LYS A 36 9.58 -1.46 -3.79
C LYS A 36 8.11 -1.61 -3.39
N VAL A 37 7.77 -1.41 -2.13
CA VAL A 37 6.42 -1.66 -1.62
C VAL A 37 5.78 -0.40 -1.06
N LEU A 38 4.65 0.02 -1.63
CA LEU A 38 3.78 1.05 -1.05
C LEU A 38 2.51 0.42 -0.49
N VAL A 39 2.18 0.73 0.77
CA VAL A 39 0.89 0.40 1.37
C VAL A 39 0.19 1.69 1.81
N CYS A 40 -1.01 1.90 1.30
CA CYS A 40 -1.86 3.06 1.58
C CYS A 40 -3.15 2.59 2.27
N ASN A 41 -3.21 2.69 3.59
CA ASN A 41 -4.36 2.25 4.38
C ASN A 41 -5.03 3.39 5.13
N GLY A 42 -6.32 3.22 5.42
CA GLY A 42 -7.04 4.14 6.29
C GLY A 42 -6.75 3.84 7.75
N ALA A 43 -6.49 4.86 8.56
CA ALA A 43 -6.25 4.70 10.00
C ALA A 43 -7.53 4.31 10.76
N ALA A 44 -8.70 4.60 10.20
CA ALA A 44 -10.00 4.24 10.76
C ALA A 44 -10.60 3.00 10.06
N ASP A 45 -9.82 2.24 9.29
CA ASP A 45 -10.27 1.01 8.65
C ASP A 45 -10.38 -0.13 9.69
N PRO A 46 -11.60 -0.60 10.02
CA PRO A 46 -11.78 -1.62 11.05
C PRO A 46 -11.33 -3.02 10.61
N PHE A 47 -11.00 -3.22 9.32
CA PHE A 47 -10.53 -4.50 8.81
C PHE A 47 -9.01 -4.70 8.96
N VAL A 48 -8.28 -3.65 9.38
CA VAL A 48 -6.83 -3.69 9.55
C VAL A 48 -6.50 -3.35 11.00
N SER A 49 -6.13 -4.37 11.78
CA SER A 49 -5.77 -4.15 13.20
C SER A 49 -4.38 -3.53 13.34
N GLU A 50 -4.20 -2.68 14.36
CA GLU A 50 -2.89 -2.09 14.69
C GLU A 50 -1.80 -3.16 14.90
N GLU A 51 -2.13 -4.26 15.56
CA GLU A 51 -1.24 -5.40 15.76
C GLU A 51 -0.75 -5.98 14.43
N SER A 52 -1.64 -6.16 13.46
CA SER A 52 -1.26 -6.67 12.13
C SER A 52 -0.35 -5.70 11.38
N VAL A 53 -0.52 -4.40 11.57
CA VAL A 53 0.33 -3.36 10.97
C VAL A 53 1.71 -3.38 11.61
N VAL A 54 1.80 -3.48 12.94
CA VAL A 54 3.09 -3.60 13.65
C VAL A 54 3.83 -4.84 13.18
N ALA A 55 3.19 -6.01 13.19
CA ALA A 55 3.80 -7.26 12.76
C ALA A 55 4.24 -7.23 11.28
N PHE A 56 3.46 -6.59 10.40
CA PHE A 56 3.84 -6.40 9.00
C PHE A 56 5.09 -5.53 8.85
N LYS A 57 5.13 -4.37 9.52
CA LYS A 57 6.28 -3.45 9.48
C LYS A 57 7.54 -4.09 10.01
N GLU A 58 7.47 -4.77 11.16
CA GLU A 58 8.61 -5.52 11.71
C GLU A 58 9.13 -6.59 10.74
N ALA A 59 8.23 -7.28 10.02
CA ALA A 59 8.62 -8.26 9.02
C ALA A 59 9.29 -7.61 7.79
N MET A 60 8.79 -6.46 7.32
CA MET A 60 9.41 -5.68 6.24
C MET A 60 10.80 -5.18 6.64
N ASP A 61 10.93 -4.63 7.86
CA ASP A 61 12.20 -4.14 8.42
C ASP A 61 13.22 -5.28 8.52
N LYS A 62 12.81 -6.45 9.06
CA LYS A 62 13.65 -7.63 9.16
C LYS A 62 14.08 -8.18 7.80
N ALA A 63 13.21 -8.08 6.79
CA ALA A 63 13.51 -8.47 5.43
C ALA A 63 14.50 -7.52 4.72
N GLY A 64 14.72 -6.32 5.28
CA GLY A 64 15.49 -5.26 4.61
C GLY A 64 14.78 -4.73 3.36
N ALA A 65 13.45 -4.82 3.31
CA ALA A 65 12.67 -4.40 2.15
C ALA A 65 12.63 -2.87 2.01
N ASP A 66 12.61 -2.37 0.77
CA ASP A 66 12.33 -0.96 0.48
C ASP A 66 10.80 -0.75 0.49
N TYR A 67 10.29 -0.10 1.55
CA TYR A 67 8.85 0.09 1.68
C TYR A 67 8.43 1.38 2.36
N THR A 68 7.22 1.80 2.03
CA THR A 68 6.50 2.88 2.69
C THR A 68 5.11 2.39 3.08
N TYR A 69 4.74 2.59 4.35
CA TYR A 69 3.39 2.36 4.84
C TYR A 69 2.79 3.69 5.30
N ILE A 70 1.72 4.13 4.64
CA ILE A 70 0.99 5.36 4.97
C ILE A 70 -0.35 5.00 5.59
N SER A 71 -0.62 5.57 6.77
CA SER A 71 -1.90 5.45 7.46
C SER A 71 -2.61 6.81 7.39
N TYR A 72 -3.72 6.89 6.65
CA TYR A 72 -4.46 8.13 6.45
C TYR A 72 -5.48 8.33 7.58
N GLU A 73 -5.26 9.34 8.41
CA GLU A 73 -6.14 9.70 9.53
C GLU A 73 -7.60 9.88 9.07
N GLY A 74 -8.53 9.27 9.81
CA GLY A 74 -9.97 9.33 9.55
C GLY A 74 -10.47 8.61 8.29
N ALA A 75 -9.60 8.04 7.45
CA ALA A 75 -10.02 7.25 6.29
C ALA A 75 -10.40 5.81 6.71
N GLN A 76 -11.48 5.29 6.14
CA GLN A 76 -11.95 3.91 6.33
C GLN A 76 -11.55 3.00 5.15
N HIS A 77 -12.09 1.79 5.11
CA HIS A 77 -11.92 0.91 3.97
C HIS A 77 -12.53 1.52 2.69
N ALA A 78 -11.94 1.18 1.54
CA ALA A 78 -12.34 1.67 0.22
C ALA A 78 -12.29 3.20 0.05
N PHE A 79 -11.44 3.92 0.80
CA PHE A 79 -11.39 5.39 0.80
C PHE A 79 -11.11 6.06 -0.56
N THR A 80 -10.59 5.32 -1.54
CA THR A 80 -10.34 5.79 -2.91
C THR A 80 -11.56 5.63 -3.84
N SER A 81 -12.62 4.94 -3.40
CA SER A 81 -13.79 4.65 -4.22
C SER A 81 -14.91 5.65 -3.95
N LYS A 82 -15.28 6.43 -4.97
CA LYS A 82 -16.36 7.44 -4.86
C LYS A 82 -17.73 6.83 -4.54
N ASP A 83 -17.94 5.55 -4.86
CA ASP A 83 -19.18 4.84 -4.57
C ASP A 83 -19.22 4.24 -3.15
N ALA A 84 -18.11 4.31 -2.40
CA ALA A 84 -17.97 3.66 -1.09
C ALA A 84 -19.08 4.05 -0.11
N ASP A 85 -19.46 5.32 -0.03
CA ASP A 85 -20.52 5.77 0.88
C ASP A 85 -21.86 5.12 0.53
N SER A 86 -22.20 5.09 -0.76
CA SER A 86 -23.46 4.50 -1.24
C SER A 86 -23.53 3.00 -1.00
N LEU A 87 -22.42 2.29 -1.20
CA LEU A 87 -22.32 0.84 -0.99
C LEU A 87 -22.26 0.49 0.49
N GLY A 88 -21.53 1.28 1.29
CA GLY A 88 -21.47 1.18 2.74
C GLY A 88 -22.86 1.28 3.36
N GLN A 89 -23.66 2.26 2.95
CA GLN A 89 -25.05 2.40 3.38
C GLN A 89 -25.92 1.23 2.91
N LYS A 90 -25.84 0.86 1.63
CA LYS A 90 -26.68 -0.18 1.03
C LYS A 90 -26.48 -1.56 1.67
N PHE A 91 -25.23 -1.90 1.99
CA PHE A 91 -24.86 -3.22 2.50
C PHE A 91 -24.51 -3.24 3.98
N ASN A 92 -24.62 -2.10 4.67
CA ASN A 92 -24.23 -1.91 6.07
C ASN A 92 -22.77 -2.36 6.32
N LEU A 93 -21.87 -1.86 5.47
CA LEU A 93 -20.43 -2.13 5.52
C LEU A 93 -19.67 -0.86 5.91
N PRO A 94 -18.54 -0.98 6.63
CA PRO A 94 -17.70 0.17 7.02
C PRO A 94 -16.82 0.64 5.84
N LEU A 95 -17.48 1.16 4.81
CA LEU A 95 -16.88 1.74 3.61
C LEU A 95 -17.22 3.22 3.57
N ALA A 96 -16.23 4.08 3.34
CA ALA A 96 -16.47 5.51 3.20
C ALA A 96 -15.43 6.15 2.26
N TYR A 97 -15.89 7.01 1.35
CA TYR A 97 -14.99 7.77 0.48
C TYR A 97 -14.31 8.87 1.30
N GLN A 98 -13.01 9.10 1.06
CA GLN A 98 -12.27 10.16 1.75
C GLN A 98 -11.35 10.88 0.76
N GLU A 99 -11.82 12.03 0.26
CA GLU A 99 -11.19 12.79 -0.83
C GLU A 99 -9.72 13.17 -0.58
N LYS A 100 -9.35 13.56 0.65
CA LYS A 100 -7.97 13.92 1.00
C LYS A 100 -7.06 12.69 0.97
N ALA A 101 -7.50 11.56 1.50
CA ALA A 101 -6.73 10.31 1.46
C ALA A 101 -6.64 9.76 0.04
N ASP A 102 -7.72 9.83 -0.74
CA ASP A 102 -7.74 9.47 -2.15
C ASP A 102 -6.65 10.21 -2.93
N LYS A 103 -6.67 11.55 -2.89
CA LYS A 103 -5.66 12.40 -3.54
C LYS A 103 -4.24 12.14 -3.06
N ALA A 104 -4.02 12.11 -1.75
CA ALA A 104 -2.68 11.89 -1.19
C ALA A 104 -2.12 10.49 -1.54
N SER A 105 -2.97 9.46 -1.52
CA SER A 105 -2.56 8.10 -1.89
C SER A 105 -2.27 7.95 -3.37
N TRP A 106 -2.95 8.73 -4.22
CA TRP A 106 -2.66 8.80 -5.63
C TRP A 106 -1.32 9.47 -5.89
N GLU A 107 -1.03 10.58 -5.22
CA GLU A 107 0.27 11.27 -5.29
C GLU A 107 1.41 10.34 -4.86
N ALA A 108 1.26 9.62 -3.73
CA ALA A 108 2.25 8.65 -3.26
C ALA A 108 2.51 7.51 -4.27
N LEU A 109 1.47 7.04 -4.96
CA LEU A 109 1.62 6.07 -6.04
C LEU A 109 2.41 6.66 -7.21
N GLN A 110 2.10 7.89 -7.62
CA GLN A 110 2.81 8.55 -8.70
C GLN A 110 4.29 8.76 -8.35
N GLU A 111 4.60 9.11 -7.10
CA GLU A 111 5.96 9.22 -6.59
C GLU A 111 6.70 7.88 -6.66
N LEU A 112 6.12 6.80 -6.12
CA LEU A 112 6.69 5.45 -6.22
C LEU A 112 7.02 5.07 -7.67
N LEU A 113 6.06 5.28 -8.58
CA LEU A 113 6.24 4.92 -10.00
C LEU A 113 7.32 5.77 -10.67
N ASN A 114 7.36 7.07 -10.37
CA ASN A 114 8.41 7.96 -10.88
C ASN A 114 9.79 7.53 -10.38
N GLU A 115 9.95 7.30 -9.08
CA GLU A 115 11.22 6.84 -8.50
C GLU A 115 11.65 5.46 -9.02
N THR A 116 10.70 4.60 -9.35
CA THR A 116 10.99 3.25 -9.85
C THR A 116 11.40 3.26 -11.31
N PHE A 117 10.76 4.10 -12.14
CA PHE A 117 10.88 4.01 -13.60
C PHE A 117 11.54 5.20 -14.28
N GLN A 118 11.80 6.31 -13.58
CA GLN A 118 12.61 7.38 -14.13
C GLN A 118 14.08 6.96 -14.10
N LYS A 119 14.62 6.59 -15.26
CA LYS A 119 16.06 6.43 -15.48
C LYS A 119 16.76 7.72 -15.08
N GLU A 120 17.82 7.61 -14.28
CA GLU A 120 18.88 8.63 -14.27
C GLU A 120 19.30 8.85 -15.74
N GLU A 121 18.92 9.98 -16.33
CA GLU A 121 19.64 10.49 -17.49
C GLU A 121 21.05 10.82 -17.01
N LYS A 122 21.96 9.85 -17.11
CA LYS A 122 23.38 10.14 -17.08
C LYS A 122 23.65 11.06 -18.26
N ILE A 123 23.76 12.36 -17.97
CA ILE A 123 24.31 13.34 -18.88
C ILE A 123 25.79 12.96 -19.03
N ASP A 124 26.10 12.12 -20.00
CA ASP A 124 27.46 11.88 -20.47
C ASP A 124 27.95 13.17 -21.17
N ILE A 125 28.49 14.09 -20.38
CA ILE A 125 29.34 15.17 -20.88
C ILE A 125 30.70 14.57 -21.23
N ASN A 126 30.85 14.15 -22.50
CA ASN A 126 32.15 13.99 -23.16
C ASN A 126 32.64 15.32 -23.72
#